data_AF-A0A433E923-F1
#
_entry.id   AF-A0A433E923-F1
#
_cell.length_a   1.000
_cell.length_b   1.000
_cell.length_c   1.000
_cell.angle_alpha   90.00
_cell.angle_beta   90.00
_cell.angle_gamma   90.00
#
_symmetry.space_group_name_H-M   'P 1'
#
loop_
_entity.id
_entity.type
_entity.pdbx_description
1 polymer ?
#
loop_
_entity_poly.entity_id
_entity_poly.type
_entity_poly.pdbx_seq_one_letter_code
_entity_poly.pdbx_strand_id
1 'polypeptide(L)'
;MNLENTGLSRRKLLRTAAIGVPAAGAVAMGATLIAAPASNAAMIAADGYWGTKTTRMLQTLFKLDVVDGIVSSQPASRASANPGLAGGWDWVSDASANGSQTIRALQGMLKVTQDGLIGPGTISALQARYKLPQDGVLSAESPTIKRLQAELNRVAYD
;
A
#
# COMPACT_ATOMS: atom_id res chain seq x y z
N MET A 1 -47.98 23.77 -25.65
CA MET A 1 -48.29 22.38 -26.05
C MET A 1 -47.51 22.05 -27.32
N ASN A 2 -46.39 21.33 -27.20
CA ASN A 2 -45.74 20.45 -28.20
C ASN A 2 -44.37 20.07 -27.63
N LEU A 3 -44.20 18.89 -27.04
CA LEU A 3 -43.85 17.60 -27.62
C LEU A 3 -42.33 17.43 -27.83
N GLU A 4 -41.89 16.27 -27.36
CA GLU A 4 -40.56 15.86 -27.01
C GLU A 4 -39.71 15.42 -28.22
N ASN A 5 -38.44 15.14 -27.93
CA ASN A 5 -37.72 13.93 -28.33
C ASN A 5 -36.59 13.95 -29.40
N THR A 6 -35.41 13.56 -28.87
CA THR A 6 -34.43 12.58 -29.41
C THR A 6 -33.53 12.97 -30.60
N GLY A 7 -32.25 13.25 -30.27
CA GLY A 7 -31.15 13.43 -31.22
C GLY A 7 -30.15 12.27 -31.32
N LEU A 8 -30.52 11.03 -31.00
CA LEU A 8 -29.67 9.86 -31.23
C LEU A 8 -29.92 9.29 -32.63
N SER A 9 -29.03 9.59 -33.58
CA SER A 9 -28.58 8.61 -34.59
C SER A 9 -27.50 9.20 -35.50
N ARG A 10 -26.52 8.36 -35.86
CA ARG A 10 -25.89 8.22 -37.20
C ARG A 10 -24.38 8.00 -37.08
N ARG A 11 -23.98 6.72 -37.15
CA ARG A 11 -23.16 6.18 -38.26
C ARG A 11 -22.85 4.69 -37.99
N LYS A 12 -23.53 3.77 -38.69
CA LYS A 12 -23.13 3.19 -40.00
C LYS A 12 -22.25 1.94 -39.76
N LEU A 13 -22.83 0.79 -39.41
CA LEU A 13 -23.31 -0.24 -40.35
C LEU A 13 -22.58 -0.25 -41.70
N LEU A 14 -21.55 -1.09 -41.81
CA LEU A 14 -21.11 -1.67 -43.08
C LEU A 14 -21.05 -3.19 -42.89
N ARG A 15 -21.83 -3.88 -43.73
CA ARG A 15 -21.88 -5.33 -43.87
C ARG A 15 -20.84 -5.78 -44.90
N THR A 16 -20.50 -7.07 -44.81
CA THR A 16 -20.38 -8.03 -45.95
C THR A 16 -18.99 -8.67 -46.12
N ALA A 17 -19.07 -10.00 -46.27
CA ALA A 17 -18.06 -11.04 -46.21
C ALA A 17 -17.11 -11.14 -47.42
N ALA A 18 -15.97 -11.82 -47.24
CA ALA A 18 -15.49 -12.89 -48.14
C ALA A 18 -14.25 -13.64 -47.58
N ILE A 19 -14.46 -14.93 -47.31
CA ILE A 19 -13.64 -16.15 -47.46
C ILE A 19 -12.16 -16.00 -47.90
N GLY A 20 -11.25 -16.66 -47.15
CA GLY A 20 -9.92 -17.08 -47.62
C GLY A 20 -8.94 -17.50 -46.50
N VAL A 21 -8.73 -18.81 -46.31
CA VAL A 21 -7.69 -19.49 -45.49
C VAL A 21 -6.72 -20.17 -46.49
N PRO A 22 -5.43 -20.52 -46.22
CA PRO A 22 -4.59 -20.48 -44.99
C PRO A 22 -3.20 -19.81 -45.17
N ALA A 23 -2.48 -19.54 -44.06
CA ALA A 23 -1.06 -19.92 -43.90
C ALA A 23 -0.50 -19.50 -42.53
N ALA A 24 0.02 -20.51 -41.80
CA ALA A 24 1.11 -20.44 -40.83
C ALA A 24 1.07 -19.38 -39.71
N GLY A 25 0.86 -19.85 -38.49
CA GLY A 25 1.16 -19.05 -37.30
C GLY A 25 0.63 -19.70 -36.03
N ALA A 26 1.28 -20.77 -35.58
CA ALA A 26 1.03 -21.39 -34.29
C ALA A 26 1.04 -20.35 -33.16
N VAL A 27 0.06 -20.38 -32.26
CA VAL A 27 0.32 -20.65 -30.83
C VAL A 27 -0.95 -21.12 -30.14
N ALA A 28 -0.80 -22.17 -29.33
CA ALA A 28 -1.84 -22.84 -28.59
C ALA A 28 -2.37 -21.99 -27.42
N MET A 29 -3.68 -22.10 -27.21
CA MET A 29 -4.36 -21.84 -25.95
C MET A 29 -3.80 -22.82 -24.89
N GLY A 30 -2.93 -22.34 -24.02
CA GLY A 30 -2.36 -23.10 -22.91
C GLY A 30 -2.31 -22.24 -21.66
N ALA A 31 -3.25 -22.47 -20.75
CA ALA A 31 -3.28 -21.84 -19.45
C ALA A 31 -2.00 -22.14 -18.67
N THR A 32 -1.23 -21.09 -18.38
CA THR A 32 -0.46 -20.98 -17.15
C THR A 32 -0.28 -19.49 -16.89
N LEU A 33 -1.05 -18.96 -15.94
CA LEU A 33 -0.70 -17.71 -15.26
C LEU A 33 0.58 -17.99 -14.46
N ILE A 34 1.72 -18.04 -15.15
CA ILE A 34 3.02 -18.06 -14.49
C ILE A 34 3.13 -16.71 -13.81
N ALA A 35 3.28 -16.77 -12.48
CA ALA A 35 3.30 -15.67 -11.55
C ALA A 35 3.81 -14.35 -12.16
N ALA A 36 2.99 -13.30 -12.03
CA ALA A 36 3.47 -11.94 -12.17
C ALA A 36 4.74 -11.80 -11.32
N PRO A 37 5.83 -11.21 -11.86
CA PRO A 37 7.02 -10.98 -11.07
C PRO A 37 6.60 -10.21 -9.82
N ALA A 38 6.92 -10.75 -8.64
CA ALA A 38 6.81 -10.01 -7.40
C ALA A 38 7.53 -8.68 -7.63
N SER A 39 6.75 -7.61 -7.54
CA SER A 39 7.11 -6.22 -7.77
C SER A 39 8.61 -5.94 -7.57
N ASN A 40 9.29 -5.45 -8.62
CA ASN A 40 10.46 -4.60 -8.48
C ASN A 40 10.01 -3.33 -7.72
N ALA A 41 9.88 -3.43 -6.40
CA ALA A 41 9.68 -2.30 -5.52
C ALA A 41 10.99 -1.52 -5.54
N ALA A 42 11.12 -0.57 -6.48
CA ALA A 42 12.27 0.33 -6.53
C ALA A 42 12.58 0.84 -5.12
N MET A 43 13.85 0.71 -4.70
CA MET A 43 14.35 1.11 -3.38
C MET A 43 13.68 2.39 -2.93
N ILE A 44 13.08 2.38 -1.75
CA ILE A 44 12.52 3.61 -1.18
C ILE A 44 13.65 4.45 -0.61
N ALA A 45 13.60 5.76 -0.81
CA ALA A 45 14.54 6.66 -0.16
C ALA A 45 14.37 6.55 1.36
N ALA A 46 15.48 6.49 2.10
CA ALA A 46 15.47 6.59 3.56
C ALA A 46 15.32 8.07 3.98
N ASP A 47 14.19 8.66 3.61
CA ASP A 47 13.87 10.08 3.84
C ASP A 47 13.36 10.36 5.26
N GLY A 48 12.97 9.31 6.01
CA GLY A 48 12.44 9.45 7.36
C GLY A 48 10.97 9.83 7.40
N TYR A 49 10.26 9.73 6.27
CA TYR A 49 8.82 9.91 6.17
C TYR A 49 8.15 8.58 5.84
N TRP A 50 7.22 8.19 6.70
CA TRP A 50 6.46 6.97 6.49
C TRP A 50 5.28 7.30 5.58
N GLY A 51 5.52 7.10 4.28
CA GLY A 51 4.55 7.27 3.22
C GLY A 51 3.89 5.97 2.72
N THR A 52 3.05 6.10 1.69
CA THR A 52 2.40 4.99 0.96
C THR A 52 3.39 3.91 0.50
N LYS A 53 4.59 4.30 0.05
CA LYS A 53 5.60 3.35 -0.41
C LYS A 53 6.15 2.50 0.73
N THR A 54 6.47 3.11 1.87
CA THR A 54 6.90 2.41 3.09
C THR A 54 5.82 1.43 3.57
N THR A 55 4.55 1.87 3.58
CA THR A 55 3.41 1.01 3.93
C THR A 55 3.26 -0.17 2.98
N ARG A 56 3.38 0.06 1.67
CA ARG A 56 3.26 -1.00 0.67
C ARG A 56 4.34 -2.06 0.84
N MET A 57 5.59 -1.65 1.09
CA MET A 57 6.68 -2.59 1.35
C MET A 57 6.44 -3.40 2.63
N LEU A 58 5.91 -2.78 3.70
CA LEU A 58 5.53 -3.51 4.91
C LEU A 58 4.44 -4.55 4.63
N GLN A 59 3.40 -4.18 3.89
CA GLN A 59 2.32 -5.09 3.53
C GLN A 59 2.85 -6.30 2.72
N THR A 60 3.73 -6.05 1.74
CA THR A 60 4.41 -7.12 0.99
C THR A 60 5.28 -7.99 1.89
N LEU A 61 6.09 -7.37 2.77
CA LEU A 61 6.98 -8.09 3.68
C LEU A 61 6.21 -9.02 4.63
N PHE A 62 5.12 -8.52 5.19
CA PHE A 62 4.26 -9.29 6.09
C PHE A 62 3.29 -10.22 5.35
N LYS A 63 3.34 -10.27 4.01
CA LYS A 63 2.49 -11.10 3.15
C LYS A 63 1.00 -10.88 3.46
N LEU A 64 0.61 -9.63 3.61
CA LEU A 64 -0.80 -9.27 3.84
C LEU A 64 -1.60 -9.47 2.56
N ASP A 65 -2.87 -9.86 2.71
CA ASP A 65 -3.78 -10.06 1.57
C ASP A 65 -4.05 -8.74 0.81
N VAL A 66 -3.95 -7.60 1.50
CA VAL A 66 -4.18 -6.26 0.95
C VAL A 66 -2.86 -5.48 0.93
N VAL A 67 -2.45 -5.05 -0.26
CA VAL A 67 -1.20 -4.31 -0.52
C VAL A 67 -1.51 -2.99 -1.25
N ASP A 68 -2.28 -2.13 -0.60
CA ASP A 68 -2.73 -0.84 -1.14
C ASP A 68 -1.75 0.32 -0.84
N GLY A 69 -0.87 0.15 0.14
CA GLY A 69 -0.01 1.21 0.68
C GLY A 69 -0.72 2.14 1.67
N ILE A 70 -1.83 1.71 2.27
CA ILE A 70 -2.62 2.50 3.21
C ILE A 70 -2.57 1.87 4.61
N VAL A 71 -2.32 2.70 5.61
CA VAL A 71 -2.53 2.36 7.01
C VAL A 71 -3.94 2.83 7.40
N SER A 72 -4.89 1.90 7.41
CA SER A 72 -6.32 2.18 7.59
C SER A 72 -6.70 2.56 9.02
N SER A 73 -7.73 3.41 9.17
CA SER A 73 -8.49 3.63 10.41
C SER A 73 -7.63 3.94 11.64
N GLN A 74 -6.77 4.95 11.53
CA GLN A 74 -5.87 5.39 12.60
C GLN A 74 -6.41 6.63 13.31
N PRO A 75 -6.11 6.84 14.61
CA PRO A 75 -6.62 7.97 15.36
C PRO A 75 -5.99 9.27 14.86
N ALA A 76 -6.79 10.26 14.50
CA ALA A 76 -6.32 11.55 14.02
C ALA A 76 -5.43 12.28 15.04
N SER A 77 -5.60 12.06 16.35
CA SER A 77 -4.68 12.60 17.37
C SER A 77 -3.23 12.15 17.19
N ARG A 78 -3.00 11.00 16.55
CA ARG A 78 -1.65 10.50 16.26
C ARG A 78 -0.99 11.24 15.12
N ALA A 79 -1.75 11.74 14.15
CA ALA A 79 -1.21 12.47 13.00
C ALA A 79 -0.43 13.72 13.45
N SER A 80 -1.04 14.55 14.31
CA SER A 80 -0.41 15.78 14.79
C SER A 80 0.79 15.54 15.70
N ALA A 81 0.75 14.45 16.49
CA ALA A 81 1.85 14.09 17.37
C ALA A 81 3.05 13.51 16.60
N ASN A 82 2.84 13.00 15.38
CA ASN A 82 3.83 12.24 14.63
C ASN A 82 4.00 12.79 13.21
N PRO A 83 4.67 13.93 13.03
CA PRO A 83 4.83 14.58 11.73
C PRO A 83 5.64 13.75 10.71
N GLY A 84 6.32 12.68 11.13
CA GLY A 84 6.95 11.71 10.23
C GLY A 84 5.95 10.77 9.53
N LEU A 85 4.71 10.70 9.99
CA LEU A 85 3.63 9.93 9.36
C LEU A 85 3.00 10.77 8.25
N ALA A 86 3.44 10.53 7.02
CA ALA A 86 3.11 11.35 5.87
C ALA A 86 1.93 10.77 5.08
N GLY A 87 2.04 10.66 3.76
CA GLY A 87 0.99 10.10 2.91
C GLY A 87 0.71 8.61 3.16
N GLY A 88 -0.47 8.13 2.79
CA GLY A 88 -0.83 6.71 2.96
C GLY A 88 -1.30 6.34 4.37
N TRP A 89 -1.74 7.32 5.15
CA TRP A 89 -2.42 7.13 6.43
C TRP A 89 -3.87 7.58 6.29
N ASP A 90 -4.78 6.71 6.71
CA ASP A 90 -6.21 7.00 6.79
C ASP A 90 -6.54 7.40 8.24
N TRP A 91 -6.75 8.69 8.43
CA TRP A 91 -7.02 9.29 9.73
C TRP A 91 -8.52 9.42 9.96
N VAL A 92 -9.00 8.81 11.05
CA VAL A 92 -10.38 8.90 11.52
C VAL A 92 -10.42 9.53 12.90
N SER A 93 -11.60 9.90 13.39
CA SER A 93 -11.75 10.34 14.78
C SER A 93 -11.26 9.26 15.74
N ASP A 94 -10.68 9.67 16.87
CA ASP A 94 -10.11 8.73 17.86
C ASP A 94 -11.12 7.68 18.34
N ALA A 95 -12.40 8.05 18.46
CA ALA A 95 -13.48 7.14 18.84
C ALA A 95 -13.87 6.14 17.72
N SER A 96 -13.54 6.43 16.46
CA SER A 96 -13.86 5.59 15.30
C SER A 96 -12.64 4.79 14.80
N ALA A 97 -11.48 4.94 15.43
CA ALA A 97 -10.27 4.25 15.03
C ALA A 97 -10.36 2.74 15.35
N ASN A 98 -10.34 1.91 14.30
CA ASN A 98 -10.43 0.45 14.42
C ASN A 98 -9.08 -0.26 14.21
N GLY A 99 -8.09 0.47 13.70
CA GLY A 99 -6.76 -0.06 13.41
C GLY A 99 -6.65 -0.75 12.05
N SER A 100 -5.41 -1.05 11.67
CA SER A 100 -5.06 -1.69 10.41
C SER A 100 -4.34 -3.01 10.60
N GLN A 101 -4.48 -3.91 9.63
CA GLN A 101 -3.70 -5.15 9.62
C GLN A 101 -2.20 -4.88 9.49
N THR A 102 -1.80 -3.84 8.76
CA THR A 102 -0.39 -3.41 8.65
C THR A 102 0.22 -3.14 10.01
N ILE A 103 -0.49 -2.40 10.87
CA ILE A 103 0.00 -2.11 12.23
C ILE A 103 -0.08 -3.34 13.14
N ARG A 104 -1.12 -4.18 13.04
CA ARG A 104 -1.19 -5.44 13.80
C ARG A 104 0.00 -6.34 13.50
N ALA A 105 0.35 -6.49 12.22
CA ALA A 105 1.51 -7.27 11.79
C ALA A 105 2.83 -6.67 12.30
N LEU A 106 2.98 -5.34 12.21
CA LEU A 106 4.12 -4.63 12.80
C LEU A 106 4.22 -4.89 14.32
N GLN A 107 3.12 -4.77 15.05
CA GLN A 107 3.06 -5.04 16.48
C GLN A 107 3.41 -6.48 16.82
N GLY A 108 3.00 -7.44 15.98
CA GLY A 108 3.36 -8.84 16.11
C GLY A 108 4.86 -9.07 15.94
N MET A 109 5.47 -8.45 14.93
CA MET A 109 6.93 -8.47 14.75
C MET A 109 7.67 -7.84 15.94
N LEU A 110 7.12 -6.76 16.51
CA LEU A 110 7.66 -6.09 17.69
C LEU A 110 7.36 -6.81 19.02
N LYS A 111 6.56 -7.89 19.00
CA LYS A 111 6.09 -8.64 20.18
C LYS A 111 5.38 -7.76 21.21
N VAL A 112 4.60 -6.79 20.75
CA VAL A 112 3.73 -5.95 21.59
C VAL A 112 2.26 -6.27 21.34
N THR A 113 1.36 -5.66 22.12
CA THR A 113 -0.09 -5.78 21.92
C THR A 113 -0.48 -5.42 20.50
N GLN A 114 -1.19 -6.33 19.82
CA GLN A 114 -1.59 -6.18 18.43
C GLN A 114 -2.97 -5.54 18.31
N ASP A 115 -3.13 -4.31 18.79
CA ASP A 115 -4.39 -3.56 18.71
C ASP A 115 -4.68 -2.97 17.31
N GLY A 116 -3.67 -2.90 16.44
CA GLY A 116 -3.75 -2.35 15.09
C GLY A 116 -3.69 -0.83 15.02
N LEU A 117 -3.46 -0.15 16.15
CA LEU A 117 -3.38 1.29 16.24
C LEU A 117 -1.92 1.73 16.41
N ILE A 118 -1.51 2.71 15.61
CA ILE A 118 -0.22 3.34 15.84
C ILE A 118 -0.33 4.17 17.12
N GLY A 119 0.62 3.97 18.02
CA GLY A 119 0.62 4.63 19.31
C GLY A 119 2.00 4.65 19.94
N PRO A 120 2.16 5.36 21.07
CA PRO A 120 3.45 5.53 21.71
C PRO A 120 4.13 4.19 22.02
N GLY A 121 3.37 3.19 22.50
CA GLY A 121 3.92 1.85 22.77
C GLY A 121 4.50 1.16 21.52
N THR A 122 3.76 1.18 20.41
CA THR A 122 4.24 0.62 19.13
C THR A 122 5.48 1.37 18.62
N ILE A 123 5.49 2.71 18.73
CA ILE A 123 6.59 3.55 18.26
C ILE A 123 7.84 3.35 19.14
N SER A 124 7.70 3.32 20.46
CA SER A 124 8.80 3.05 21.39
C SER A 124 9.39 1.67 21.18
N ALA A 125 8.57 0.65 20.91
CA ALA A 125 9.05 -0.69 20.57
C ALA A 125 9.83 -0.71 19.24
N LEU A 126 9.36 0.04 18.24
CA LEU A 126 10.07 0.20 16.98
C LEU A 126 11.42 0.92 17.17
N GLN A 127 11.45 1.97 17.99
CA GLN A 127 12.69 2.66 18.38
C GLN A 127 13.66 1.74 19.12
N ALA A 128 13.15 0.93 20.06
CA ALA A 128 13.92 -0.05 20.81
C ALA A 128 14.58 -1.07 19.88
N ARG A 129 13.85 -1.57 18.87
CA ARG A 129 14.37 -2.52 17.87
C ARG A 129 15.59 -1.95 17.15
N TYR A 130 15.59 -0.66 16.84
CA TYR A 130 16.70 0.02 16.17
C TYR A 130 17.76 0.61 17.12
N LYS A 131 17.64 0.37 18.43
CA LYS A 131 18.53 0.93 19.47
C LYS A 131 18.55 2.47 19.45
N LEU A 132 17.41 3.08 19.16
CA LEU A 132 17.20 4.53 19.18
C LEU A 132 16.55 4.97 20.50
N PRO A 133 16.63 6.27 20.86
CA PRO A 133 15.86 6.82 21.96
C PRO A 133 14.37 6.53 21.79
N GLN A 134 13.73 6.08 22.87
CA GLN A 134 12.32 5.67 22.88
C GLN A 134 11.44 6.81 23.35
N ASP A 135 11.25 7.82 22.49
CA ASP A 135 10.37 8.97 22.80
C ASP A 135 8.90 8.70 22.46
N GLY A 136 8.59 7.58 21.79
CA GLY A 136 7.22 7.20 21.43
C GLY A 136 6.60 8.08 20.35
N VAL A 137 7.42 8.87 19.65
CA VAL A 137 7.01 9.81 18.62
C VAL A 137 7.84 9.62 17.33
N LEU A 138 7.19 9.77 16.19
CA LEU A 138 7.84 9.80 14.89
C LEU A 138 7.89 11.25 14.40
N SER A 139 9.01 11.93 14.68
CA SER A 139 9.28 13.29 14.21
C SER A 139 9.34 13.37 12.68
N ALA A 140 9.26 14.58 12.13
CA ALA A 140 9.63 14.81 10.73
C ALA A 140 11.06 14.31 10.50
N GLU A 141 11.30 13.68 9.34
CA GLU A 141 12.58 13.02 9.01
C GLU A 141 13.08 12.03 10.08
N SER A 142 12.16 11.30 10.72
CA SER A 142 12.46 10.45 11.86
C SER A 142 13.60 9.47 11.56
N PRO A 143 14.65 9.42 12.41
CA PRO A 143 15.70 8.42 12.27
C PRO A 143 15.17 6.99 12.40
N THR A 144 14.09 6.79 13.16
CA THR A 144 13.40 5.50 13.27
C THR A 144 12.82 5.08 11.93
N ILE A 145 12.17 5.99 11.21
CA ILE A 145 11.62 5.72 9.88
C ILE A 145 12.75 5.47 8.87
N LYS A 146 13.84 6.24 8.91
CA LYS A 146 15.01 6.00 8.05
C LYS A 146 15.56 4.59 8.21
N ARG A 147 15.65 4.08 9.46
CA ARG A 147 16.08 2.71 9.75
C ARG A 147 15.08 1.67 9.27
N LEU A 148 13.78 1.92 9.45
CA LEU A 148 12.73 1.06 8.90
C LEU A 148 12.82 0.95 7.39
N GLN A 149 12.96 2.07 6.69
CA GLN A 149 13.10 2.11 5.23
C GLN A 149 14.36 1.39 4.76
N ALA A 150 15.48 1.55 5.46
CA ALA A 150 16.71 0.83 5.17
C ALA A 150 16.57 -0.70 5.38
N GLU A 151 15.88 -1.14 6.44
CA GLU A 151 15.58 -2.57 6.65
C GLU A 151 14.67 -3.12 5.54
N LEU A 152 13.61 -2.39 5.20
CA LEU A 152 12.68 -2.78 4.13
C LEU A 152 13.39 -2.93 2.78
N ASN A 153 14.27 -2.00 2.44
CA ASN A 153 15.10 -2.12 1.25
C ASN A 153 15.98 -3.36 1.34
N ARG A 154 16.72 -3.57 2.43
CA ARG A 154 17.59 -4.73 2.57
C ARG A 154 16.84 -6.04 2.35
N VAL A 155 15.70 -6.22 3.01
CA VAL A 155 14.92 -7.48 2.92
C VAL A 155 14.24 -7.66 1.56
N ALA A 156 13.95 -6.59 0.83
CA ALA A 156 13.37 -6.68 -0.50
C ALA A 156 14.38 -7.07 -1.60
N TYR A 157 15.69 -6.98 -1.31
CA TYR A 157 16.77 -7.21 -2.27
C TYR A 157 17.76 -8.31 -1.87
N ASP A 158 17.59 -8.94 -0.70
CA ASP A 158 18.27 -10.18 -0.28
C ASP A 158 17.51 -11.41 -0.81
#